data_AF-A0AB33CRF0-F1
#
_entry.id   AF-A0AB33CRF0-F1
#
_cell.length_a   1.000
_cell.length_b   1.000
_cell.length_c   1.000
_cell.angle_alpha   90.00
_cell.angle_beta   90.00
_cell.angle_gamma   90.00
#
_symmetry.space_group_name_H-M   'P 1'
#
loop_
_entity.id
_entity.type
_entity.pdbx_description
1 polymer ?
#
loop_
_entity_poly.entity_id
_entity_poly.type
_entity_poly.pdbx_seq_one_letter_code
_entity_poly.pdbx_strand_id
1 'polypeptide(L)'
;MHRVHPDEQVFTVAGRIGGEGDAKGAYVIANSPEELVDRFRDWGFEVTSVASLADVRHSLQILEAIATQSTEIGPEEFLDLLPATAGERRPSSTVFTFIGQYAKTIETSVLLAGFGTAINSSELSGHLRSLGFDVLSVMSLSEAIELQAEMELVACDAYSDDTHLVNLKEV
;
A
#
# COMPACT_ATOMS: atom_id res chain seq x y z
N MET A 1 -18.58 -4.62 -15.51
CA MET A 1 -18.68 -3.32 -14.81
C MET A 1 -18.14 -2.25 -15.74
N HIS A 2 -18.78 -1.08 -15.83
CA HIS A 2 -18.30 0.03 -16.66
C HIS A 2 -17.51 0.99 -15.76
N ARG A 3 -16.28 1.30 -16.12
CA ARG A 3 -15.43 2.21 -15.35
C ARG A 3 -15.87 3.64 -15.57
N VAL A 4 -16.05 4.37 -14.47
CA VAL A 4 -16.51 5.76 -14.47
C VAL A 4 -15.37 6.70 -14.07
N HIS A 5 -14.51 6.26 -13.15
CA HIS A 5 -13.38 7.04 -12.64
C HIS A 5 -12.03 6.49 -13.15
N PRO A 6 -11.10 7.33 -13.61
CA PRO A 6 -9.71 6.96 -13.91
C PRO A 6 -8.97 6.38 -12.70
N ASP A 7 -7.95 5.55 -12.93
CA ASP A 7 -7.18 4.92 -11.85
C ASP A 7 -6.44 5.95 -10.99
N GLU A 8 -5.98 7.04 -11.60
CA GLU A 8 -5.26 8.13 -10.96
C GLU A 8 -6.15 8.98 -10.06
N GLN A 9 -7.47 8.82 -10.16
CA GLN A 9 -8.45 9.59 -9.38
C GLN A 9 -9.05 8.78 -8.22
N VAL A 10 -8.81 7.47 -8.15
CA VAL A 10 -9.32 6.61 -7.09
C VAL A 10 -8.22 6.35 -6.08
N PHE A 11 -8.38 6.84 -4.86
CA PHE A 11 -7.40 6.76 -3.80
C PHE A 11 -7.87 5.86 -2.67
N THR A 12 -6.93 5.17 -2.04
CA THR A 12 -7.06 4.64 -0.69
C THR A 12 -6.26 5.50 0.26
N VAL A 13 -6.81 5.72 1.45
CA VAL A 13 -6.26 6.61 2.48
C VAL A 13 -6.26 5.85 3.78
N ALA A 14 -5.16 5.90 4.50
CA ALA A 14 -5.10 5.49 5.90
C ALA A 14 -4.71 6.68 6.78
N GLY A 15 -5.22 6.69 8.00
CA GLY A 15 -4.94 7.76 8.95
C GLY A 15 -5.70 7.61 10.26
N ARG A 16 -5.71 8.67 11.06
CA ARG A 16 -6.27 8.66 12.43
C ARG A 16 -7.03 9.96 12.70
N ILE A 17 -8.14 9.89 13.40
CA ILE A 17 -8.85 11.10 13.86
C ILE A 17 -8.14 11.63 15.11
N GLY A 18 -7.70 12.89 15.07
CA GLY A 18 -7.13 13.60 16.22
C GLY A 18 -5.78 13.06 16.74
N GLY A 19 -5.00 12.33 15.93
CA GLY A 19 -3.66 11.85 16.27
C GLY A 19 -3.57 10.72 17.31
N GLU A 20 -4.62 10.49 18.10
CA GLU A 20 -4.66 9.47 19.16
C GLU A 20 -5.73 8.37 18.93
N GLY A 21 -6.53 8.46 17.86
CA GLY A 21 -7.61 7.50 17.55
C GLY A 21 -7.14 6.19 16.91
N ASP A 22 -8.07 5.23 16.70
CA ASP A 22 -7.79 4.02 15.92
C ASP A 22 -7.45 4.36 14.46
N ALA A 23 -6.60 3.54 13.84
CA ALA A 23 -6.34 3.66 12.41
C ALA A 23 -7.64 3.38 11.62
N LYS A 24 -7.96 4.28 10.69
CA LYS A 24 -9.09 4.11 9.78
C LYS A 24 -8.60 4.17 8.33
N GLY A 25 -9.17 3.31 7.50
CA GLY A 25 -9.02 3.35 6.05
C GLY A 25 -10.19 4.07 5.39
N ALA A 26 -10.01 4.62 4.19
CA ALA A 26 -11.08 5.20 3.38
C ALA A 26 -10.75 5.12 1.89
N TYR A 27 -11.77 5.10 1.04
CA TYR A 27 -11.63 5.26 -0.41
C TYR A 27 -12.14 6.63 -0.83
N VAL A 28 -11.43 7.32 -1.71
CA VAL A 28 -11.82 8.67 -2.10
C VAL A 28 -11.56 8.88 -3.58
N ILE A 29 -12.50 9.56 -4.23
CA ILE A 29 -12.31 10.07 -5.59
C ILE A 29 -11.84 11.53 -5.47
N ALA A 30 -10.70 11.84 -6.07
CA ALA A 30 -10.10 13.19 -6.05
C ALA A 30 -9.28 13.43 -7.32
N ASN A 31 -8.97 14.70 -7.64
CA ASN A 31 -8.13 15.00 -8.79
C ASN A 31 -6.63 14.87 -8.47
N SER A 32 -6.25 14.99 -7.20
CA SER A 32 -4.88 14.82 -6.74
C SER A 32 -4.78 14.39 -5.27
N PRO A 33 -3.64 13.80 -4.86
CA PRO A 33 -3.37 13.48 -3.45
C PRO A 33 -3.38 14.72 -2.54
N GLU A 34 -2.91 15.87 -3.03
CA GLU A 34 -2.85 17.11 -2.23
C GLU A 34 -4.25 17.62 -1.89
N GLU A 35 -5.16 17.62 -2.88
CA GLU A 35 -6.57 17.96 -2.69
C GLU A 35 -7.22 17.08 -1.62
N LEU A 36 -6.91 15.78 -1.66
CA LEU A 36 -7.41 14.82 -0.68
C LEU A 36 -6.88 15.10 0.72
N VAL A 37 -5.57 15.31 0.87
CA VAL A 37 -4.94 15.53 2.18
C VAL A 37 -5.46 16.81 2.83
N ASP A 38 -5.64 17.88 2.05
CA ASP A 38 -6.17 19.14 2.56
C ASP A 38 -7.63 18.97 3.04
N ARG A 39 -8.46 18.22 2.31
CA ARG A 39 -9.85 17.92 2.73
C ARG A 39 -9.91 17.11 4.04
N PHE A 40 -9.05 16.10 4.20
CA PHE A 40 -9.01 15.31 5.44
C PHE A 40 -8.48 16.11 6.63
N ARG A 41 -7.54 17.03 6.40
CA ARG A 41 -7.03 17.93 7.44
C ARG A 41 -8.14 18.81 8.01
N ASP A 42 -9.04 19.33 7.17
CA ASP A 42 -10.20 20.13 7.61
C ASP A 42 -11.15 19.34 8.51
N TRP A 43 -11.13 18.01 8.45
CA TRP A 43 -11.95 17.12 9.29
C TRP A 43 -11.22 16.66 10.56
N GLY A 44 -9.98 17.12 10.79
CA GLY A 44 -9.15 16.65 11.90
C GLY A 44 -8.65 15.21 11.71
N PHE A 45 -8.63 14.71 10.48
CA PHE A 45 -8.06 13.41 10.13
C PHE A 45 -6.62 13.57 9.69
N GLU A 46 -5.71 12.96 10.44
CA GLU A 46 -4.29 12.90 10.11
C GLU A 46 -4.06 11.76 9.11
N VAL A 47 -3.81 12.13 7.86
CA VAL A 47 -3.47 11.17 6.80
C VAL A 47 -2.05 10.66 7.00
N THR A 48 -1.90 9.35 7.15
CA THR A 48 -0.60 8.68 7.31
C THR A 48 -0.13 7.99 6.03
N SER A 49 -1.06 7.65 5.13
CA SER A 49 -0.76 7.00 3.85
C SER A 49 -1.82 7.32 2.81
N VAL A 50 -1.40 7.53 1.56
CA VAL A 50 -2.27 7.68 0.38
C VAL A 50 -1.66 6.86 -0.76
N ALA A 51 -2.50 6.12 -1.49
CA ALA A 51 -2.11 5.46 -2.73
C ALA A 51 -3.26 5.53 -3.74
N SER A 52 -2.94 5.80 -5.01
CA SER A 52 -3.92 5.71 -6.10
C SER A 52 -4.12 4.25 -6.55
N LEU A 53 -5.21 3.96 -7.27
CA LEU A 53 -5.42 2.67 -7.91
C LEU A 53 -4.31 2.36 -8.92
N ALA A 54 -3.77 3.39 -9.57
CA ALA A 54 -2.62 3.25 -10.46
C ALA A 54 -1.37 2.76 -9.70
N ASP A 55 -1.08 3.33 -8.53
CA ASP A 55 0.05 2.92 -7.68
C ASP A 55 -0.10 1.49 -7.16
N VAL A 56 -1.31 1.12 -6.74
CA VAL A 56 -1.63 -0.24 -6.28
C VAL A 56 -1.44 -1.24 -7.42
N ARG A 57 -1.91 -0.92 -8.63
CA ARG A 57 -1.73 -1.77 -9.80
C ARG A 57 -0.28 -1.94 -10.20
N HIS A 58 0.50 -0.86 -10.15
CA HIS A 58 1.93 -0.93 -10.43
C HIS A 58 2.65 -1.81 -9.39
N SER A 59 2.34 -1.62 -8.10
CA SER A 59 2.87 -2.45 -7.02
C SER A 59 2.52 -3.93 -7.21
N LEU A 60 1.29 -4.23 -7.65
CA LEU A 60 0.85 -5.59 -7.94
C LEU A 60 1.59 -6.24 -9.10
N GLN A 61 1.93 -5.50 -10.14
CA GLN A 61 2.77 -6.01 -11.23
C GLN A 61 4.12 -6.49 -10.71
N ILE A 62 4.75 -5.70 -9.83
CA ILE A 62 6.04 -6.05 -9.22
C ILE A 62 5.90 -7.25 -8.28
N LEU A 63 4.89 -7.25 -7.42
CA LEU A 63 4.62 -8.36 -6.50
C LEU A 63 4.35 -9.67 -7.26
N GLU A 64 3.60 -9.61 -8.37
CA GLU A 64 3.37 -10.77 -9.24
C GLU A 64 4.63 -11.23 -9.96
N ALA A 65 5.48 -10.30 -10.42
CA ALA A 65 6.77 -10.63 -11.01
C ALA A 65 7.69 -11.33 -9.99
N ILE A 66 7.73 -10.86 -8.74
CA ILE A 66 8.46 -11.53 -7.65
C ILE A 66 7.87 -12.90 -7.33
N ALA A 67 6.53 -13.01 -7.28
CA ALA A 67 5.85 -14.27 -6.99
C ALA A 67 6.11 -15.33 -8.06
N THR A 68 6.17 -14.92 -9.33
CA THR A 68 6.42 -15.80 -10.48
C THR A 68 7.90 -16.02 -10.80
N GLN A 69 8.82 -15.40 -10.06
CA GLN A 69 10.26 -15.41 -10.35
C GLN A 69 10.57 -14.90 -11.77
N SER A 70 9.90 -13.81 -12.18
CA SER A 70 10.19 -13.15 -13.44
C SER A 70 11.65 -12.73 -13.53
N THR A 71 12.27 -12.91 -14.69
CA THR A 71 13.64 -12.45 -14.97
C THR A 71 13.73 -10.93 -15.14
N GLU A 72 12.60 -10.23 -15.17
CA GLU A 72 12.54 -8.77 -15.29
C GLU A 72 12.88 -8.06 -13.98
N ILE A 73 12.74 -8.75 -12.84
CA ILE A 73 13.05 -8.21 -11.50
C ILE A 73 14.38 -8.81 -11.04
N GLY A 74 15.39 -7.95 -10.87
CA GLY A 74 16.70 -8.36 -10.36
C GLY A 74 16.62 -8.80 -8.89
N PRO A 75 17.48 -9.73 -8.43
CA PRO A 75 17.56 -10.11 -7.01
C PRO A 75 17.97 -8.94 -6.09
N GLU A 76 18.54 -7.87 -6.64
CA GLU A 76 18.87 -6.63 -5.95
C GLU A 76 17.67 -5.68 -5.76
N GLU A 77 16.56 -5.91 -6.47
CA GLU A 77 15.40 -5.02 -6.49
C GLU A 77 14.39 -5.33 -5.36
N PHE A 78 14.57 -6.45 -4.66
CA PHE A 78 13.73 -6.84 -3.52
C PHE A 78 14.53 -7.61 -2.48
N LEU A 79 14.03 -7.62 -1.24
CA LEU A 79 14.64 -8.38 -0.15
C LEU A 79 14.13 -9.82 -0.14
N ASP A 80 14.98 -10.79 -0.49
CA ASP A 80 14.59 -12.22 -0.50
C ASP A 80 14.99 -12.92 0.82
N LEU A 81 14.09 -12.94 1.82
CA LEU A 81 14.30 -13.71 3.06
C LEU A 81 13.77 -15.16 2.94
N LEU A 82 13.00 -15.44 1.90
CA LEU A 82 12.44 -16.75 1.61
C LEU A 82 12.76 -17.16 0.15
N PRO A 83 13.98 -17.66 -0.10
CA PRO A 83 14.40 -18.11 -1.42
C PRO A 83 13.49 -19.24 -1.92
N ALA A 84 13.04 -19.13 -3.17
CA ALA A 84 12.21 -20.14 -3.82
C ALA A 84 13.04 -21.05 -4.73
N THR A 85 12.54 -22.27 -4.96
CA THR A 85 13.09 -23.15 -5.99
C THR A 85 12.80 -22.57 -7.37
N ALA A 86 13.77 -22.59 -8.29
CA ALA A 86 13.59 -22.05 -9.64
C ALA A 86 12.35 -22.67 -10.33
N GLY A 87 11.47 -21.81 -10.87
CA GLY A 87 10.24 -22.21 -11.55
C GLY A 87 9.03 -22.46 -10.64
N GLU A 88 9.20 -22.37 -9.32
CA GLU A 88 8.10 -22.49 -8.36
C GLU A 88 7.47 -21.13 -8.04
N ARG A 89 6.15 -21.00 -8.18
CA ARG A 89 5.46 -19.77 -7.79
C ARG A 89 5.45 -19.63 -6.26
N ARG A 90 5.92 -18.50 -5.74
CA ARG A 90 5.80 -18.17 -4.31
C ARG A 90 4.32 -17.98 -3.95
N PRO A 91 3.84 -18.45 -2.78
CA PRO A 91 2.52 -18.13 -2.29
C PRO A 91 2.31 -16.61 -2.19
N SER A 92 1.12 -16.11 -2.52
CA SER A 92 0.81 -14.68 -2.44
C SER A 92 0.91 -14.12 -1.01
N SER A 93 0.75 -14.95 0.00
CA SER A 93 0.90 -14.58 1.40
C SER A 93 2.36 -14.45 1.86
N THR A 94 3.35 -14.75 1.01
CA THR A 94 4.79 -14.69 1.36
C THR A 94 5.55 -13.63 0.55
N VAL A 95 4.86 -12.83 -0.25
CA VAL A 95 5.42 -11.74 -1.05
C VAL A 95 4.76 -10.45 -0.58
N PHE A 96 5.56 -9.44 -0.28
CA PHE A 96 5.11 -8.24 0.42
C PHE A 96 5.64 -6.97 -0.22
N THR A 97 4.84 -5.92 -0.12
CA THR A 97 5.31 -4.53 -0.19
C THR A 97 5.36 -3.97 1.22
N PHE A 98 6.32 -3.08 1.50
CA PHE A 98 6.45 -2.44 2.79
C PHE A 98 6.81 -0.98 2.65
N ILE A 99 6.40 -0.18 3.63
CA ILE A 99 6.72 1.24 3.74
C ILE A 99 7.27 1.49 5.15
N GLY A 100 8.30 2.32 5.23
CA GLY A 100 8.87 2.73 6.50
C GLY A 100 9.94 3.79 6.33
N GLN A 101 10.79 3.94 7.34
CA GLN A 101 11.82 4.96 7.38
C GLN A 101 12.99 4.49 8.24
N TYR A 102 14.22 4.95 7.96
CA TYR A 102 15.34 4.63 8.84
C TYR A 102 15.31 5.45 10.12
N ALA A 103 15.45 4.78 11.26
CA ALA A 103 15.49 5.42 12.56
C ALA A 103 16.79 6.25 12.70
N LYS A 104 16.65 7.58 12.73
CA LYS A 104 17.70 8.60 12.96
C LYS A 104 18.80 8.71 11.90
N THR A 105 18.56 9.57 10.91
CA THR A 105 19.60 10.45 10.34
C THR A 105 19.09 11.90 10.27
N ILE A 106 19.10 12.52 11.44
CA ILE A 106 19.25 13.95 11.81
C ILE A 106 18.48 15.06 11.06
N GLU A 107 18.11 15.02 9.78
CA GLU A 107 17.48 16.21 9.15
C GLU A 107 16.26 15.98 8.24
N THR A 108 15.89 14.75 7.91
CA THR A 108 14.58 14.47 7.27
C THR A 108 14.32 12.98 7.30
N SER A 109 13.23 12.55 7.92
CA SER A 109 12.82 11.15 7.84
C SER A 109 12.21 10.92 6.45
N VAL A 110 12.95 10.27 5.56
CA VAL A 110 12.47 9.96 4.22
C VAL A 110 11.70 8.65 4.29
N LEU A 111 10.43 8.68 3.89
CA LEU A 111 9.65 7.48 3.68
C LEU A 111 10.21 6.70 2.50
N LEU A 112 10.48 5.43 2.72
CA LEU A 112 10.96 4.49 1.73
C LEU A 112 9.94 3.36 1.58
N ALA A 113 9.69 2.98 0.34
CA ALA A 113 8.91 1.81 -0.01
C ALA A 113 9.84 0.74 -0.60
N GLY A 114 9.49 -0.53 -0.41
CA GLY A 114 10.25 -1.64 -0.96
C GLY A 114 9.42 -2.91 -1.06
N PHE A 115 10.02 -3.94 -1.65
CA PHE A 115 9.41 -5.25 -1.83
C PHE A 115 10.27 -6.32 -1.15
N GLY A 116 9.64 -7.38 -0.68
CA GLY A 116 10.37 -8.49 -0.09
C GLY A 116 9.57 -9.77 0.04
N THR A 117 10.27 -10.85 0.35
CA THR A 117 9.70 -12.17 0.63
C THR A 117 10.02 -12.57 2.06
N ALA A 118 9.08 -13.24 2.72
CA ALA A 118 9.25 -13.81 4.05
C ALA A 118 8.16 -14.84 4.32
N ILE A 119 8.28 -15.66 5.37
CA ILE A 119 7.24 -16.64 5.71
C ILE A 119 5.95 -15.93 6.15
N ASN A 120 6.08 -14.75 6.76
CA ASN A 120 4.96 -13.89 7.14
C ASN A 120 5.43 -12.43 7.32
N SER A 121 4.47 -11.51 7.46
CA SER A 121 4.73 -10.07 7.63
C SER A 121 5.51 -9.73 8.90
N SER A 122 5.36 -10.51 9.98
CA SER A 122 6.07 -10.30 11.24
C SER A 122 7.57 -10.56 11.11
N GLU A 123 7.94 -11.60 10.38
CA GLU A 123 9.34 -11.93 10.09
C GLU A 123 10.02 -10.85 9.24
N LEU A 124 9.34 -10.42 8.16
CA LEU A 124 9.83 -9.31 7.33
C LEU A 124 10.00 -8.03 8.16
N SER A 125 8.99 -7.67 8.94
CA SER A 125 9.03 -6.49 9.79
C SER A 125 10.14 -6.57 10.84
N GLY A 126 10.32 -7.73 11.46
CA GLY A 126 11.37 -7.98 12.45
C GLY A 126 12.76 -7.85 11.84
N HIS A 127 12.96 -8.39 10.64
CA HIS A 127 14.22 -8.26 9.91
C HIS A 127 14.52 -6.79 9.59
N LEU A 128 13.57 -6.06 8.99
CA LEU A 128 13.73 -4.64 8.68
C LEU A 128 14.04 -3.81 9.92
N ARG A 129 13.31 -4.02 11.03
CA ARG A 129 13.58 -3.34 12.31
C ARG A 129 14.95 -3.64 12.87
N SER A 130 15.45 -4.87 12.70
CA SER A 130 16.81 -5.23 13.12
C SER A 130 17.91 -4.46 12.39
N LEU A 131 17.62 -3.97 11.17
CA LEU A 131 18.49 -3.11 10.36
C LEU A 131 18.31 -1.61 10.67
N GLY A 132 17.49 -1.26 11.66
CA GLY A 132 17.17 0.12 12.01
C GLY A 132 16.10 0.76 11.12
N PHE A 133 15.36 -0.04 10.35
CA PHE A 133 14.22 0.43 9.55
C PHE A 133 12.93 0.35 10.37
N ASP A 134 12.34 1.49 10.66
CA ASP A 134 11.05 1.61 11.30
C ASP A 134 9.93 1.32 10.29
N VAL A 135 9.31 0.16 10.44
CA VAL A 135 8.26 -0.36 9.55
C VAL A 135 6.92 0.24 9.92
N LEU A 136 6.34 1.00 9.00
CA LEU A 136 5.04 1.67 9.15
C LEU A 136 3.90 0.83 8.57
N SER A 137 4.14 0.15 7.46
CA SER A 137 3.15 -0.70 6.80
C SER A 137 3.81 -1.87 6.11
N VAL A 138 3.14 -3.02 6.13
CA VAL A 138 3.47 -4.22 5.34
C VAL A 138 2.18 -4.78 4.80
N MET A 139 2.14 -5.06 3.50
CA MET A 139 0.98 -5.61 2.82
C MET A 139 1.43 -6.75 1.91
N SER A 140 0.80 -7.92 2.04
CA SER A 140 1.03 -9.08 1.20
C SER A 140 0.44 -8.89 -0.20
N LEU A 141 0.89 -9.70 -1.16
CA LEU A 141 0.28 -9.77 -2.50
C LEU A 141 -1.20 -10.16 -2.42
N SER A 142 -1.60 -11.05 -1.51
CA SER A 142 -3.02 -11.37 -1.29
C SER A 142 -3.84 -10.14 -0.85
N GLU A 143 -3.35 -9.38 0.14
CA GLU A 143 -4.04 -8.18 0.63
C GLU A 143 -4.06 -7.07 -0.43
N ALA A 144 -2.99 -6.94 -1.23
CA ALA A 144 -2.93 -5.98 -2.32
C ALA A 144 -3.94 -6.31 -3.44
N ILE A 145 -4.17 -7.59 -3.74
CA ILE A 145 -5.19 -8.04 -4.70
C ILE A 145 -6.59 -7.69 -4.18
N GLU A 146 -6.85 -7.93 -2.90
CA GLU A 146 -8.11 -7.57 -2.25
C GLU A 146 -8.33 -6.05 -2.29
N LEU A 147 -7.30 -5.27 -1.94
CA LEU A 147 -7.33 -3.81 -2.00
C LEU A 147 -7.63 -3.31 -3.43
N GLN A 148 -6.98 -3.86 -4.46
CA GLN A 148 -7.27 -3.50 -5.85
C GLN A 148 -8.73 -3.80 -6.18
N ALA A 149 -9.25 -4.97 -5.82
CA ALA A 149 -10.63 -5.35 -6.10
C ALA A 149 -11.62 -4.37 -5.45
N GLU A 150 -11.35 -3.94 -4.21
CA GLU A 150 -12.19 -2.94 -3.52
C GLU A 150 -12.13 -1.57 -4.19
N MET A 151 -10.94 -1.10 -4.57
CA MET A 151 -10.77 0.16 -5.30
C MET A 151 -11.40 0.12 -6.70
N GLU A 152 -11.40 -1.03 -7.37
CA GLU A 152 -12.07 -1.21 -8.66
C GLU A 152 -13.59 -1.10 -8.56
N LEU A 153 -14.19 -1.55 -7.45
CA LEU A 153 -15.62 -1.35 -7.19
C LEU A 153 -15.92 0.16 -7.08
N VAL A 154 -15.10 0.91 -6.36
CA VAL A 154 -15.22 2.37 -6.25
C VAL A 154 -15.06 3.04 -7.62
N ALA A 155 -14.08 2.61 -8.43
CA ALA A 155 -13.87 3.14 -9.77
C ALA A 155 -15.07 2.92 -10.73
N CYS A 156 -15.92 1.94 -10.45
CA CYS A 156 -17.11 1.62 -11.24
C CYS A 156 -18.40 2.19 -10.66
N ASP A 157 -18.37 2.83 -9.49
CA ASP A 157 -19.56 3.36 -8.84
C ASP A 157 -19.97 4.72 -9.45
N ALA A 158 -20.90 4.67 -10.40
CA ALA A 158 -21.46 5.84 -11.07
C ALA A 158 -22.27 6.77 -10.15
N TYR A 159 -22.67 6.30 -8.96
CA TYR A 159 -23.45 7.06 -7.98
C TYR A 159 -22.63 7.53 -6.79
N SER A 160 -21.32 7.22 -6.78
CA SER A 160 -20.39 7.93 -5.92
C SER A 160 -20.29 9.37 -6.45
N ASP A 161 -21.08 10.28 -5.88
CA ASP A 161 -20.94 11.71 -6.14
C ASP A 161 -19.46 12.09 -5.98
N ASP A 162 -18.99 13.13 -6.67
CA ASP A 162 -17.63 13.74 -6.60
C ASP A 162 -17.18 14.13 -5.16
N THR A 163 -18.01 13.81 -4.19
CA THR A 163 -17.86 13.95 -2.76
C THR A 163 -18.37 12.67 -2.09
N HIS A 164 -17.45 11.91 -1.50
CA HIS A 164 -17.66 10.98 -0.38
C HIS A 164 -17.97 9.51 -0.69
N LEU A 165 -16.91 8.69 -0.62
CA LEU A 165 -17.06 7.32 -0.12
C LEU A 165 -16.02 7.01 0.95
N VAL A 166 -16.01 7.80 2.03
CA VAL A 166 -15.21 7.49 3.22
C VAL A 166 -15.81 6.26 3.92
N ASN A 167 -15.50 5.08 3.43
CA ASN A 167 -15.76 3.83 4.15
C ASN A 167 -14.68 3.68 5.22
N LEU A 168 -14.91 4.27 6.40
CA LEU A 168 -14.05 4.13 7.57
C LEU A 168 -14.03 2.68 8.03
N LYS A 169 -13.22 1.85 7.37
CA LYS A 169 -12.95 0.49 7.82
C LYS A 169 -11.95 0.56 8.98
N GLU A 170 -12.19 -0.26 10.00
CA GLU A 170 -11.13 -0.60 10.95
C GLU A 170 -10.03 -1.33 10.19
N VAL A 171 -8.78 -0.89 10.39
CA VAL A 171 -7.58 -1.49 9.82
C VAL A 171 -7.08 -2.58 10.74
#